data_AF-A0A6J2PYA2-F1
#
_entry.id   AF-A0A6J2PYA2-F1
#
_cell.length_a   1.000
_cell.length_b   1.000
_cell.length_c   1.000
_cell.angle_alpha   90.00
_cell.angle_beta   90.00
_cell.angle_gamma   90.00
#
_symmetry.space_group_name_H-M   'P 1'
#
loop_
_entity.id
_entity.type
_entity.pdbx_description
1 polymer ?
#
loop_
_entity_poly.entity_id
_entity_poly.type
_entity_poly.pdbx_seq_one_letter_code
_entity_poly.pdbx_strand_id
1 'polypeptide(L)'
;MTVEAVELRISQSQPTPPSPLLLTPPPSTKTSCWSARPTCPPLTNSAESHLEHNPFKCPAAGCTKSFRKASLLHYHIKYYHSNQQLDEQLDEQLDEQLDEQLDQQLDQQLDQQLDEQLDEQLDEQLDDQLDDQLDQQLDQQLDQQLDDQLDQQLDQQLDEQLDEQLDGQLDGQLEESYV
;
A
#
# COMPACT_ATOMS: atom_id res chain seq x y z
N MET A 1 22.52 24.73 6.01
CA MET A 1 23.07 23.38 5.81
C MET A 1 22.44 22.84 4.53
N THR A 2 23.25 22.72 3.49
CA THR A 2 22.85 22.32 2.14
C THR A 2 22.79 20.80 2.06
N VAL A 3 21.64 20.25 1.65
CA VAL A 3 21.49 18.82 1.39
C VAL A 3 22.02 18.51 -0.01
N GLU A 4 23.15 17.80 -0.08
CA GLU A 4 23.71 17.27 -1.32
C GLU A 4 22.89 16.07 -1.78
N ALA A 5 22.36 16.16 -3.00
CA ALA A 5 21.69 15.05 -3.67
C ALA A 5 22.74 14.05 -4.18
N VAL A 6 22.71 12.83 -3.68
CA VAL A 6 23.51 11.71 -4.19
C VAL A 6 22.80 11.13 -5.40
N GLU A 7 23.27 11.48 -6.60
CA GLU A 7 22.86 10.81 -7.84
C GLU A 7 23.52 9.42 -7.94
N LEU A 8 22.74 8.37 -7.69
CA LEU A 8 23.10 6.99 -8.00
C LEU A 8 23.01 6.75 -9.51
N ARG A 9 24.15 6.83 -10.20
CA ARG A 9 24.29 6.37 -11.59
C ARG A 9 24.25 4.83 -11.63
N ILE A 10 23.07 4.28 -11.89
CA ILE A 10 22.90 2.87 -12.21
C ILE A 10 23.43 2.65 -13.63
N SER A 11 24.60 2.01 -13.73
CA SER A 11 25.19 1.55 -14.99
C SER A 11 24.34 0.43 -15.56
N GLN A 12 23.47 0.75 -16.52
CA GLN A 12 22.71 -0.25 -17.27
C GLN A 12 23.63 -0.96 -18.27
N SER A 13 24.19 -2.09 -17.85
CA SER A 13 24.84 -3.05 -18.74
C SER A 13 23.77 -3.74 -19.58
N GLN A 14 23.59 -3.30 -20.84
CA GLN A 14 22.67 -3.96 -21.78
C GLN A 14 23.13 -5.41 -22.08
N PRO A 15 22.23 -6.40 -22.06
CA PRO A 15 22.56 -7.74 -22.49
C PRO A 15 22.71 -7.77 -24.03
N THR A 16 23.85 -8.22 -24.50
CA THR A 16 24.09 -8.46 -25.93
C THR A 16 23.22 -9.63 -26.42
N PRO A 17 22.58 -9.52 -27.60
CA PRO A 17 21.76 -10.60 -28.12
C PRO A 17 22.65 -11.78 -28.57
N PRO A 18 22.22 -13.04 -28.37
CA PRO A 18 22.97 -14.18 -28.85
C PRO A 18 22.94 -14.23 -30.38
N SER A 19 24.12 -14.42 -30.99
CA SER A 19 24.30 -14.60 -32.43
C SER A 19 23.44 -15.75 -32.96
N PRO A 20 22.77 -15.60 -34.13
CA PRO A 20 21.92 -16.65 -34.66
C PRO A 20 22.77 -17.82 -35.14
N LEU A 21 22.61 -18.98 -34.48
CA LEU A 21 23.15 -20.24 -34.98
C LEU A 21 22.43 -20.61 -36.28
N LEU A 22 23.19 -20.58 -37.37
CA LEU A 22 22.80 -21.07 -38.69
C LEU A 22 22.44 -22.56 -38.60
N LEU A 23 21.15 -22.86 -38.43
CA LEU A 23 20.61 -24.19 -38.72
C LEU A 23 20.06 -24.20 -40.14
N THR A 24 20.76 -24.94 -41.00
CA THR A 24 20.35 -25.22 -42.37
C THR A 24 19.06 -26.07 -42.39
N PRO A 25 18.09 -25.77 -43.28
CA PRO A 25 16.90 -26.61 -43.43
C PRO A 25 17.23 -27.90 -44.21
N PRO A 26 16.50 -29.02 -43.97
CA PRO A 26 16.73 -30.29 -44.67
C PRO A 26 16.27 -30.22 -46.14
N PRO A 27 16.81 -31.07 -47.03
CA PRO A 27 16.64 -30.92 -48.46
C PRO A 27 15.20 -31.22 -48.90
N SER A 28 14.60 -30.25 -49.58
CA SER A 28 13.36 -30.42 -50.33
C SER A 28 13.57 -31.41 -51.48
N THR A 29 12.90 -32.54 -51.43
CA THR A 29 12.84 -33.53 -52.52
C THR A 29 12.13 -32.93 -53.72
N LYS A 30 12.91 -32.46 -54.71
CA LYS A 30 12.41 -32.18 -56.05
C LYS A 30 12.42 -33.48 -56.85
N THR A 31 11.26 -34.09 -57.03
CA THR A 31 11.09 -35.16 -58.03
C THR A 31 10.82 -34.51 -59.38
N SER A 32 11.84 -34.50 -60.23
CA SER A 32 11.79 -34.08 -61.63
C SER A 32 11.16 -35.16 -62.49
N CYS A 33 10.18 -34.81 -63.32
CA CYS A 33 9.68 -35.66 -64.40
C CYS A 33 10.28 -35.13 -65.72
N TRP A 34 11.07 -35.95 -66.41
CA TRP A 34 11.70 -35.63 -67.69
C TRP A 34 10.96 -36.29 -68.85
N SER A 35 10.72 -35.55 -69.95
CA SER A 35 11.07 -35.95 -71.34
C SER A 35 10.77 -34.89 -72.42
N ALA A 36 11.84 -34.50 -73.14
CA ALA A 36 12.05 -34.04 -74.53
C ALA A 36 10.96 -33.31 -75.42
N ARG A 37 11.16 -31.98 -75.62
CA ARG A 37 11.27 -31.10 -76.87
C ARG A 37 10.34 -31.29 -78.12
N PRO A 38 10.19 -30.29 -79.05
CA PRO A 38 9.73 -28.87 -78.97
C PRO A 38 8.88 -28.35 -80.19
N THR A 39 7.76 -27.60 -80.03
CA THR A 39 7.31 -26.49 -80.95
C THR A 39 6.01 -25.78 -80.48
N CYS A 40 5.96 -24.45 -80.59
CA CYS A 40 4.93 -23.49 -80.11
C CYS A 40 3.68 -23.38 -81.05
N PRO A 41 2.55 -22.70 -80.70
CA PRO A 41 2.43 -21.22 -80.54
C PRO A 41 1.56 -20.73 -79.34
N PRO A 42 1.45 -19.40 -79.09
CA PRO A 42 1.30 -18.84 -77.74
C PRO A 42 -0.09 -18.28 -77.36
N LEU A 43 -0.27 -18.17 -76.04
CA LEU A 43 -1.04 -17.19 -75.26
C LEU A 43 -2.55 -17.05 -75.53
N THR A 44 -3.33 -17.68 -74.66
CA THR A 44 -4.59 -17.12 -74.19
C THR A 44 -4.53 -16.96 -72.68
N ASN A 45 -4.84 -15.75 -72.21
CA ASN A 45 -5.06 -15.40 -70.81
C ASN A 45 -5.93 -16.45 -70.11
N SER A 46 -5.52 -16.90 -68.92
CA SER A 46 -6.44 -17.13 -67.80
C SER A 46 -5.64 -17.28 -66.51
N ALA A 47 -5.85 -16.32 -65.61
CA ALA A 47 -5.65 -16.51 -64.19
C ALA A 47 -6.70 -17.52 -63.70
N GLU A 48 -6.27 -18.56 -62.97
CA GLU A 48 -7.13 -19.40 -62.09
C GLU A 48 -6.20 -20.34 -61.28
N SER A 49 -5.72 -19.90 -60.12
CA SER A 49 -6.27 -20.27 -58.80
C SER A 49 -6.23 -21.78 -58.50
N HIS A 50 -5.08 -22.28 -58.06
CA HIS A 50 -4.99 -23.62 -57.48
C HIS A 50 -4.49 -23.55 -56.02
N LEU A 51 -5.47 -23.40 -55.11
CA LEU A 51 -5.49 -23.91 -53.73
C LEU A 51 -4.32 -23.53 -52.80
N GLU A 52 -4.34 -22.30 -52.28
CA GLU A 52 -3.61 -21.92 -51.06
C GLU A 52 -4.57 -21.40 -49.98
N HIS A 53 -5.55 -22.22 -49.60
CA HIS A 53 -6.28 -21.96 -48.37
C HIS A 53 -5.54 -22.68 -47.25
N ASN A 54 -4.77 -21.94 -46.45
CA ASN A 54 -4.28 -22.36 -45.14
C ASN A 54 -5.31 -21.91 -44.08
N PRO A 55 -6.42 -22.65 -43.87
CA PRO A 55 -7.50 -22.19 -43.00
C PRO A 55 -7.10 -22.15 -41.53
N PHE A 56 -6.08 -22.91 -41.12
CA PHE A 56 -5.67 -23.03 -39.72
C PHE A 56 -4.55 -22.03 -39.41
N LYS A 57 -4.90 -20.85 -38.91
CA LYS A 57 -3.96 -19.80 -38.52
C LYS A 57 -3.55 -19.94 -37.05
N CYS A 58 -2.29 -19.63 -36.74
CA CYS A 58 -1.82 -19.59 -35.37
C CYS A 58 -2.45 -18.39 -34.62
N PRO A 59 -3.06 -18.61 -33.45
CA PRO A 59 -3.68 -17.52 -32.68
C PRO A 59 -2.69 -16.71 -31.84
N ALA A 60 -1.46 -17.19 -31.67
CA ALA A 60 -0.46 -16.52 -30.83
C ALA A 60 -0.10 -15.13 -31.37
N ALA A 61 -0.08 -14.13 -30.48
CA ALA A 61 0.23 -12.75 -30.84
C ALA A 61 1.61 -12.66 -31.52
N GLY A 62 1.67 -12.03 -32.70
CA GLY A 62 2.90 -11.92 -33.50
C GLY A 62 3.26 -13.16 -34.33
N CYS A 63 2.54 -14.28 -34.22
CA CYS A 63 2.79 -15.46 -35.04
C CYS A 63 2.01 -15.42 -36.37
N THR A 64 2.73 -15.33 -37.49
CA THR A 64 2.12 -15.28 -38.83
C THR A 64 1.93 -16.65 -39.47
N LYS A 65 2.20 -17.75 -38.75
CA LYS A 65 2.16 -19.11 -39.29
C LYS A 65 0.72 -19.56 -39.54
N SER A 66 0.51 -20.15 -40.73
CA SER A 66 -0.77 -20.71 -41.14
C SER A 66 -0.53 -22.09 -41.75
N PHE A 67 -1.46 -23.02 -41.51
CA PHE A 67 -1.29 -24.43 -41.83
C PHE A 67 -2.46 -24.96 -42.67
N ARG A 68 -2.15 -25.94 -43.53
CA ARG A 68 -3.16 -26.67 -44.33
C ARG A 68 -3.96 -27.69 -43.52
N LYS A 69 -3.45 -28.11 -42.36
CA LYS A 69 -4.04 -29.14 -41.51
C LYS A 69 -4.03 -28.69 -40.05
N ALA A 70 -5.12 -29.00 -39.34
CA ALA A 70 -5.24 -28.73 -37.91
C ALA A 70 -4.14 -29.42 -37.07
N SER A 71 -3.72 -30.63 -37.47
CA SER A 71 -2.64 -31.35 -36.77
C SER A 71 -1.29 -30.64 -36.81
N LEU A 72 -0.99 -29.94 -37.91
CA LEU A 72 0.25 -29.16 -38.05
C LEU A 72 0.18 -27.87 -37.22
N LEU A 73 -0.99 -27.22 -37.18
CA LEU A 73 -1.21 -26.09 -36.29
C LEU A 73 -1.06 -26.51 -34.82
N HIS A 74 -1.67 -27.63 -34.43
CA HIS A 74 -1.58 -28.15 -33.08
C HIS A 74 -0.14 -28.52 -32.69
N TYR A 75 0.61 -29.18 -33.58
CA TYR A 75 2.04 -29.43 -33.37
C TYR A 75 2.82 -28.11 -33.21
N HIS A 76 2.56 -27.14 -34.08
CA HIS A 76 3.22 -25.84 -34.00
C HIS A 76 2.96 -25.11 -32.67
N ILE A 77 1.70 -25.03 -32.23
CA ILE A 77 1.36 -24.42 -30.94
C ILE A 77 2.06 -25.19 -29.80
N LYS A 78 1.99 -26.53 -29.83
CA LYS A 78 2.57 -27.37 -28.79
C LYS A 78 4.09 -27.23 -28.64
N TYR A 79 4.85 -27.06 -29.72
CA TYR A 79 6.32 -27.01 -29.62
C TYR A 79 6.90 -25.60 -29.61
N TYR A 80 6.18 -24.61 -30.15
CA TYR A 80 6.70 -23.24 -30.29
C TYR A 80 5.99 -22.22 -29.38
N HIS A 81 4.80 -22.53 -28.85
CA HIS A 81 4.05 -21.62 -27.99
C HIS A 81 3.68 -22.23 -26.63
N SER A 82 3.92 -23.53 -26.40
CA SER A 82 3.64 -24.16 -25.11
C SER A 82 4.45 -23.59 -23.96
N ASN A 83 5.66 -23.08 -24.20
CA ASN A 83 6.45 -22.42 -23.16
C ASN A 83 5.87 -21.04 -22.83
N GLN A 84 5.45 -20.28 -23.84
CA GLN A 84 4.81 -18.98 -23.63
C GLN A 84 3.51 -19.11 -22.83
N GLN A 85 2.69 -20.13 -23.11
CA GLN A 85 1.48 -20.40 -22.32
C GLN A 85 1.79 -20.82 -20.88
N LEU A 86 2.90 -21.53 -20.65
CA LEU A 86 3.33 -21.89 -19.31
C LEU A 86 3.84 -20.67 -18.55
N ASP A 87 4.63 -19.82 -19.21
CA ASP A 87 5.20 -18.60 -18.63
C ASP A 87 4.08 -17.62 -18.26
N GLU A 88 3.11 -17.38 -19.15
CA GLU A 88 1.95 -16.52 -18.87
C GLU A 88 1.12 -17.04 -17.68
N GLN A 89 0.93 -18.37 -17.57
CA GLN A 89 0.22 -18.96 -16.43
C GLN A 89 1.01 -18.88 -15.12
N LEU A 90 2.34 -18.99 -15.20
CA LEU A 90 3.19 -18.88 -14.01
C LEU A 90 3.23 -17.43 -13.52
N ASP A 91 3.34 -16.47 -14.44
CA ASP A 91 3.34 -15.04 -14.13
C ASP A 91 2.01 -14.61 -13.50
N GLU A 92 0.86 -14.97 -14.09
CA GLU A 92 -0.45 -14.65 -13.48
C GLU A 92 -0.60 -15.26 -12.08
N GLN A 93 -0.18 -16.51 -11.88
CA GLN A 93 -0.24 -17.15 -10.57
C GLN A 93 0.72 -16.53 -9.56
N LEU A 94 1.92 -16.11 -9.99
CA LEU A 94 2.86 -15.45 -9.12
C LEU A 94 2.35 -14.07 -8.73
N ASP A 95 1.87 -13.28 -9.68
CA ASP A 95 1.38 -11.93 -9.43
C ASP A 95 0.17 -11.95 -8.49
N GLU A 96 -0.84 -12.79 -8.75
CA GLU A 96 -2.00 -12.91 -7.84
C GLU A 96 -1.59 -13.35 -6.43
N GLN A 97 -0.68 -14.31 -6.31
CA GLN A 97 -0.22 -14.77 -4.99
C GLN A 97 0.64 -13.72 -4.27
N LEU A 98 1.49 -12.99 -5.00
CA LEU A 98 2.32 -11.95 -4.41
C LEU A 98 1.46 -10.80 -3.94
N ASP A 99 0.57 -10.29 -4.79
CA ASP A 99 -0.30 -9.15 -4.46
C ASP A 99 -1.20 -9.48 -3.27
N GLU A 100 -1.87 -10.63 -3.28
CA GLU A 100 -2.79 -10.99 -2.20
C GLU A 100 -2.05 -11.22 -0.86
N GLN A 101 -0.83 -11.77 -0.90
CA GLN A 101 -0.01 -11.91 0.30
C GLN A 101 0.57 -10.57 0.77
N LEU A 102 1.03 -9.72 -0.14
CA LEU A 102 1.59 -8.42 0.23
C LEU A 102 0.50 -7.55 0.83
N ASP A 103 -0.65 -7.42 0.19
CA ASP A 103 -1.76 -6.59 0.65
C ASP A 103 -2.24 -7.04 2.02
N GLN A 104 -2.50 -8.34 2.21
CA GLN A 104 -2.94 -8.85 3.52
C GLN A 104 -1.91 -8.63 4.63
N GLN A 105 -0.62 -8.80 4.34
CA GLN A 105 0.43 -8.57 5.33
C GLN A 105 0.61 -7.08 5.62
N LEU A 106 0.58 -6.22 4.60
CA LEU A 106 0.76 -4.79 4.77
C LEU A 106 -0.41 -4.20 5.54
N ASP A 107 -1.65 -4.51 5.14
CA ASP A 107 -2.85 -3.99 5.78
C ASP A 107 -2.93 -4.44 7.24
N GLN A 108 -2.75 -5.74 7.53
CA GLN A 108 -2.80 -6.22 8.92
C GLN A 108 -1.70 -5.60 9.79
N GLN A 109 -0.48 -5.46 9.27
CA GLN A 109 0.60 -4.88 10.06
C GLN A 109 0.44 -3.38 10.24
N LEU A 110 0.01 -2.65 9.20
CA LEU A 110 -0.22 -1.21 9.33
C LEU A 110 -1.39 -0.94 10.27
N ASP A 111 -2.53 -1.60 10.08
CA ASP A 111 -3.73 -1.35 10.88
C ASP A 111 -3.48 -1.69 12.35
N GLN A 112 -2.90 -2.85 12.67
CA GLN A 112 -2.59 -3.18 14.07
C GLN A 112 -1.59 -2.21 14.69
N GLN A 113 -0.52 -1.87 13.97
CA GLN A 113 0.49 -0.99 14.56
C GLN A 113 0.01 0.45 14.68
N LEU A 114 -0.78 0.94 13.73
CA LEU A 114 -1.38 2.27 13.85
C LEU A 114 -2.41 2.28 14.96
N ASP A 115 -3.41 1.40 14.93
CA ASP A 115 -4.52 1.45 15.88
C ASP A 115 -4.02 1.25 17.31
N GLU A 116 -3.21 0.21 17.59
CA GLU A 116 -2.73 -0.03 18.96
C GLU A 116 -1.84 1.12 19.47
N GLN A 117 -0.93 1.65 18.65
CA GLN A 117 -0.08 2.74 19.11
C GLN A 117 -0.80 4.07 19.21
N LEU A 118 -1.74 4.35 18.30
CA LEU A 118 -2.48 5.60 18.35
C LEU A 118 -3.45 5.58 19.52
N ASP A 119 -4.21 4.50 19.71
CA ASP A 119 -5.18 4.39 20.81
C ASP A 119 -4.47 4.37 22.17
N GLU A 120 -3.45 3.54 22.39
CA GLU A 120 -2.75 3.53 23.69
C GLU A 120 -2.09 4.87 24.00
N GLN A 121 -1.45 5.52 23.03
CA GLN A 121 -0.83 6.82 23.30
C GLN A 121 -1.83 7.94 23.45
N LEU A 122 -2.93 7.95 22.70
CA LEU A 122 -3.95 8.99 22.87
C LEU A 122 -4.66 8.81 24.20
N ASP A 123 -5.13 7.59 24.52
CA ASP A 123 -5.91 7.34 25.72
C ASP A 123 -5.05 7.57 26.97
N GLU A 124 -3.86 6.97 27.10
CA GLU A 124 -3.03 7.20 28.29
C GLU A 124 -2.63 8.67 28.42
N GLN A 125 -2.24 9.35 27.33
CA GLN A 125 -1.83 10.75 27.47
C GLN A 125 -3.00 11.69 27.71
N LEU A 126 -4.17 11.46 27.10
CA LEU A 126 -5.33 12.32 27.36
C LEU A 126 -5.87 12.07 28.75
N ASP A 127 -6.13 10.82 29.14
CA ASP A 127 -6.74 10.52 30.43
C ASP A 127 -5.81 10.95 31.56
N ASP A 128 -4.54 10.53 31.57
CA ASP A 128 -3.64 10.88 32.67
C ASP A 128 -3.41 12.40 32.74
N GLN A 129 -3.24 13.09 31.61
CA GLN A 129 -3.04 14.55 31.66
C GLN A 129 -4.30 15.31 32.03
N LEU A 130 -5.48 14.90 31.54
CA LEU A 130 -6.72 15.57 31.92
C LEU A 130 -7.04 15.30 33.38
N ASP A 131 -7.06 14.05 33.84
CA ASP A 131 -7.43 13.72 35.21
C ASP A 131 -6.44 14.35 36.20
N ASP A 132 -5.12 14.19 36.02
CA ASP A 132 -4.16 14.78 36.96
C ASP A 132 -4.22 16.31 36.97
N GLN A 133 -4.40 16.97 35.82
CA GLN A 133 -4.50 18.43 35.80
C GLN A 133 -5.82 18.91 36.38
N LEU A 134 -6.94 18.24 36.08
CA LEU A 134 -8.24 18.66 36.54
C LEU A 134 -8.35 18.44 38.04
N ASP A 135 -7.94 17.28 38.56
CA ASP A 135 -7.96 16.96 39.98
C ASP A 135 -7.03 17.88 40.76
N GLN A 136 -5.76 18.06 40.34
CA GLN A 136 -4.86 18.95 41.06
C GLN A 136 -5.33 20.40 41.05
N GLN A 137 -5.89 20.88 39.93
CA GLN A 137 -6.41 22.24 39.89
C GLN A 137 -7.68 22.39 40.72
N LEU A 138 -8.61 21.44 40.66
CA LEU A 138 -9.83 21.51 41.46
C LEU A 138 -9.50 21.42 42.95
N ASP A 139 -8.73 20.41 43.37
CA ASP A 139 -8.41 20.20 44.79
C ASP A 139 -7.62 21.38 45.35
N GLN A 140 -6.56 21.84 44.67
CA GLN A 140 -5.81 23.00 45.18
C GLN A 140 -6.64 24.27 45.18
N GLN A 141 -7.47 24.52 44.17
CA GLN A 141 -8.29 25.74 44.18
C GLN A 141 -9.43 25.66 45.19
N LEU A 142 -10.12 24.53 45.31
CA LEU A 142 -11.19 24.39 46.28
C LEU A 142 -10.63 24.43 47.69
N ASP A 143 -9.66 23.58 48.04
CA ASP A 143 -9.15 23.50 49.42
C ASP A 143 -8.54 24.83 49.85
N GLN A 144 -7.66 25.41 49.03
CA GLN A 144 -7.00 26.65 49.38
C GLN A 144 -7.99 27.81 49.50
N GLN A 145 -8.97 27.92 48.59
CA GLN A 145 -9.95 29.01 48.69
C GLN A 145 -10.98 28.79 49.80
N LEU A 146 -11.44 27.56 50.02
CA LEU A 146 -12.39 27.28 51.09
C LEU A 146 -11.73 27.44 52.46
N ASP A 147 -10.58 26.83 52.69
CA ASP A 147 -9.91 26.91 53.99
C ASP A 147 -9.47 28.35 54.29
N ASP A 148 -8.77 29.03 53.36
CA ASP A 148 -8.30 30.39 53.64
C ASP A 148 -9.46 31.38 53.82
N GLN A 149 -10.58 31.22 53.09
CA GLN A 149 -11.75 32.08 53.28
C GLN A 149 -12.53 31.73 54.55
N LEU A 150 -12.71 30.46 54.87
CA LEU A 150 -13.41 30.07 56.10
C LEU A 150 -12.62 30.51 57.31
N ASP A 151 -11.32 30.21 57.37
CA ASP A 151 -10.48 30.53 58.52
C ASP A 151 -10.42 32.04 58.73
N GLN A 152 -10.17 32.83 57.69
CA GLN A 152 -10.16 34.29 57.84
C GLN A 152 -11.51 34.85 58.27
N GLN A 153 -12.63 34.34 57.72
CA GLN A 153 -13.94 34.84 58.12
C GLN A 153 -14.30 34.42 59.55
N LEU A 154 -13.99 33.19 59.94
CA LEU A 154 -14.26 32.70 61.29
C LEU A 154 -13.41 33.47 62.30
N ASP A 155 -12.10 33.57 62.10
CA ASP A 155 -11.20 34.27 63.02
C ASP A 155 -11.63 35.73 63.20
N GLN A 156 -11.91 36.43 62.09
CA GLN A 156 -12.26 37.84 62.16
C GLN A 156 -13.62 38.06 62.84
N GLN A 157 -14.61 37.20 62.60
CA GLN A 157 -15.89 37.29 63.30
C GLN A 157 -15.81 36.88 64.77
N LEU A 158 -15.01 35.87 65.10
CA LEU A 158 -14.82 35.45 66.50
C LEU A 158 -14.09 36.52 67.30
N ASP A 159 -13.00 37.07 66.77
CA ASP A 159 -12.23 38.11 67.44
C ASP A 159 -13.09 39.37 67.67
N GLU A 160 -13.78 39.87 66.64
CA GLU A 160 -14.64 41.06 66.80
C GLU A 160 -15.76 40.83 67.81
N GLN A 161 -16.42 39.66 67.79
CA GLN A 161 -17.49 39.38 68.75
C GLN A 161 -16.98 39.16 70.18
N LEU A 162 -15.83 38.51 70.34
CA LEU A 162 -15.22 38.29 71.66
C LEU A 162 -14.75 39.61 72.25
N ASP A 163 -14.08 40.46 71.48
CA ASP A 163 -13.62 41.77 71.95
C ASP A 163 -14.82 42.65 72.33
N GLU A 164 -15.85 42.79 71.48
CA GLU A 164 -17.04 43.60 71.82
C GLU A 164 -17.76 43.08 73.08
N GLN A 165 -17.90 41.77 73.24
CA GLN A 165 -18.57 41.20 74.41
C GLN A 165 -17.73 41.35 75.68
N LEU A 166 -16.42 41.11 75.61
CA LEU A 166 -15.54 41.20 76.78
C LEU A 166 -15.36 42.65 77.21
N ASP A 167 -15.10 43.57 76.29
CA ASP A 167 -14.98 44.99 76.62
C ASP A 167 -16.30 45.54 77.16
N GLY A 168 -17.43 45.22 76.53
CA GLY A 168 -18.74 45.67 77.01
C GLY A 168 -19.10 45.13 78.40
N GLN A 169 -18.74 43.88 78.69
CA GLN A 169 -18.96 43.30 80.02
C GLN A 169 -18.01 43.87 81.08
N LEU A 170 -16.74 44.07 80.75
CA LEU A 170 -15.75 44.63 81.67
C LEU A 170 -16.06 46.10 81.98
N ASP A 171 -16.41 46.89 80.98
CA ASP A 171 -16.74 48.31 81.15
C ASP A 171 -18.04 48.48 81.98
N GLY A 172 -19.07 47.66 81.68
CA GLY A 172 -20.30 47.64 82.46
C GLY A 172 -20.10 47.22 83.92
N GLN A 173 -19.26 46.22 84.18
CA GLN A 173 -18.92 45.81 85.56
C GLN A 173 -18.08 46.86 86.30
N LEU A 174 -17.20 47.57 85.60
CA LEU A 174 -16.42 48.65 86.19
C LEU A 174 -17.33 49.83 86.55
N GLU A 175 -18.19 50.30 85.65
CA GLU A 175 -19.17 51.36 85.96
C GLU A 175 -20.10 51.00 87.12
N GLU A 176 -20.59 49.75 87.19
CA GLU A 176 -21.45 49.29 88.28
C GLU A 176 -20.71 49.20 89.63
N SER A 177 -19.37 49.10 89.62
CA SER A 177 -18.56 49.13 90.85
C SER A 177 -18.28 50.54 91.38
N TYR A 178 -18.46 51.58 90.55
CA TYR A 178 -18.23 52.99 90.90
C TYR A 178 -19.50 53.75 91.31
N VAL A 179 -20.68 53.13 91.23
CA VAL A 179 -21.99 53.65 91.68
C VAL A 179 -22.36 53.10 93.05
#